data_AF-W5TL88-F1
#
_entry.id   AF-W5TL88-F1
#
_cell.length_a   1.000
_cell.length_b   1.000
_cell.length_c   1.000
_cell.angle_alpha   90.00
_cell.angle_beta   90.00
_cell.angle_gamma   90.00
#
_symmetry.space_group_name_H-M   'P 1'
#
loop_
_entity.id
_entity.type
_entity.pdbx_description
1 polymer ?
#
loop_
_entity_poly.entity_id
_entity_poly.type
_entity_poly.pdbx_seq_one_letter_code
_entity_poly.pdbx_strand_id
1 'polypeptide(L)'
;MNLLRIAARALTGSTYAILGVDALREPGPRPEIAAPALAAIRRVVPLPDDDELLVKANAAVQVAGGSLLALGIAPRLSSAALAASLIPTTAAGHAFWTLEDPAARKAQRVQFQKNVAMLGGVLFAFVDGGRDK
;
A
#
# COMPACT_ATOMS: atom_id res chain seq x y z
N MET A 1 -19.35 15.88 -13.55
CA MET A 1 -18.21 15.32 -12.79
C MET A 1 -18.16 16.02 -11.43
N ASN A 2 -18.20 15.28 -10.32
CA ASN A 2 -18.29 15.85 -8.97
C ASN A 2 -16.89 16.22 -8.45
N LEU A 3 -16.66 17.51 -8.13
CA LEU A 3 -15.38 18.00 -7.59
C LEU A 3 -14.95 17.25 -6.32
N LEU A 4 -15.91 16.84 -5.49
CA LEU A 4 -15.62 16.05 -4.29
C LEU A 4 -15.04 14.67 -4.64
N ARG A 5 -15.52 14.02 -5.70
CA ARG A 5 -14.98 12.72 -6.15
C ARG A 5 -13.56 12.87 -6.69
N ILE A 6 -13.30 13.93 -7.45
CA ILE A 6 -11.95 14.24 -7.94
C ILE A 6 -11.01 14.46 -6.76
N ALA A 7 -11.38 15.30 -5.80
CA ALA A 7 -10.58 15.56 -4.62
C ALA A 7 -10.33 14.28 -3.79
N ALA A 8 -11.36 13.48 -3.53
CA ALA A 8 -11.22 12.24 -2.77
C ALA A 8 -10.25 11.24 -3.44
N ARG A 9 -10.35 11.06 -4.76
CA ARG A 9 -9.42 10.21 -5.52
C ARG A 9 -8.01 10.77 -5.55
N ALA A 10 -7.87 12.08 -5.77
CA ALA A 10 -6.57 12.76 -5.79
C ALA A 10 -5.85 12.63 -4.45
N LEU A 11 -6.54 12.89 -3.33
CA LEU A 11 -5.98 12.79 -1.98
C LEU A 11 -5.66 11.34 -1.57
N THR A 12 -6.53 10.39 -1.96
CA THR A 12 -6.28 8.97 -1.70
C THR A 12 -5.05 8.52 -2.50
N GLY A 13 -5.06 8.73 -3.82
CA GLY A 13 -4.01 8.27 -4.72
C GLY A 13 -2.66 8.93 -4.47
N SER A 14 -2.62 10.23 -4.17
CA SER A 14 -1.37 10.97 -3.93
C SER A 14 -0.59 10.41 -2.74
N THR A 15 -1.27 9.95 -1.69
CA THR A 15 -0.63 9.36 -0.51
C THR A 15 0.16 8.11 -0.90
N TYR A 16 -0.43 7.19 -1.69
CA TYR A 16 0.29 6.02 -2.20
C TYR A 16 1.43 6.39 -3.14
N ALA A 17 1.21 7.40 -4.00
CA ALA A 17 2.23 7.83 -4.95
C ALA A 17 3.48 8.38 -4.24
N ILE A 18 3.29 9.28 -3.28
CA ILE A 18 4.39 9.91 -2.54
C ILE A 18 5.15 8.87 -1.71
N LEU A 19 4.44 8.10 -0.89
CA LEU A 19 5.08 7.07 -0.05
C LEU A 19 5.74 5.96 -0.89
N GLY A 20 5.17 5.65 -2.06
CA GLY A 20 5.77 4.74 -3.03
C GLY A 20 7.08 5.29 -3.61
N VAL A 21 7.14 6.58 -3.94
CA VAL A 21 8.38 7.22 -4.43
C VAL A 21 9.47 7.16 -3.36
N ASP A 22 9.13 7.44 -2.10
CA ASP A 22 10.07 7.36 -0.99
C ASP A 22 10.61 5.93 -0.82
N ALA A 23 9.73 4.93 -0.84
CA ALA A 23 10.13 3.53 -0.73
C ALA A 23 10.95 3.02 -1.93
N LEU A 24 10.73 3.58 -3.12
CA LEU A 24 11.47 3.22 -4.34
C LEU A 24 12.89 3.81 -4.34
N ARG A 25 13.03 5.05 -3.86
CA ARG A 25 14.31 5.77 -3.80
C ARG A 25 15.18 5.33 -2.63
N GLU A 26 14.57 5.18 -1.46
CA GLU A 26 15.23 4.82 -0.22
C GLU A 26 14.45 3.67 0.45
N PRO A 27 14.68 2.41 0.01
CA PRO A 27 14.02 1.24 0.59
C PRO A 27 14.29 1.10 2.09
N GLY A 28 15.46 1.55 2.57
CA GLY A 28 15.85 1.48 3.98
C GLY A 28 15.69 0.04 4.53
N PRO A 29 15.17 -0.15 5.76
CA PRO A 29 15.06 -1.47 6.38
C PRO A 29 13.87 -2.31 5.88
N ARG A 30 13.18 -1.88 4.83
CA ARG A 30 11.96 -2.54 4.35
C ARG A 30 12.21 -3.97 3.83
N PRO A 31 13.31 -4.27 3.10
CA PRO A 31 13.59 -5.64 2.68
C PRO A 31 13.71 -6.61 3.86
N GLU A 32 14.44 -6.22 4.91
CA GLU A 32 14.64 -7.04 6.11
C GLU A 32 13.33 -7.24 6.89
N ILE A 33 12.52 -6.18 6.99
CA ILE A 33 11.19 -6.25 7.62
C ILE A 33 10.23 -7.14 6.82
N ALA A 34 10.32 -7.09 5.49
CA ALA A 34 9.45 -7.87 4.60
C ALA A 34 9.87 -9.34 4.47
N ALA A 35 11.14 -9.67 4.72
CA ALA A 35 11.73 -10.99 4.49
C ALA A 35 10.89 -12.16 5.04
N PRO A 36 10.37 -12.14 6.29
CA PRO A 36 9.55 -13.24 6.80
C PRO A 36 8.24 -13.43 6.04
N ALA A 37 7.60 -12.33 5.63
CA ALA A 37 6.37 -12.36 4.85
C ALA A 37 6.63 -12.82 3.42
N LEU A 38 7.70 -12.35 2.79
CA LEU A 38 8.11 -12.77 1.44
C LEU A 38 8.48 -14.26 1.42
N ALA A 39 9.19 -14.76 2.44
CA ALA A 39 9.46 -16.18 2.59
C ALA A 39 8.18 -17.02 2.73
N ALA A 40 7.16 -16.52 3.43
CA ALA A 40 5.87 -17.20 3.52
C ALA A 40 5.13 -17.22 2.17
N ILE A 41 5.16 -16.12 1.41
CA ILE A 41 4.53 -16.02 0.08
C ILE A 41 5.24 -16.94 -0.93
N ARG A 42 6.57 -17.03 -0.89
CA ARG A 42 7.38 -17.92 -1.75
C ARG A 42 6.99 -19.40 -1.68
N ARG A 43 6.36 -19.83 -0.58
CA ARG A 43 5.84 -21.21 -0.44
C ARG A 43 4.64 -21.50 -1.33
N VAL A 44 3.94 -20.46 -1.79
CA VAL A 44 2.68 -20.58 -2.54
C VAL A 44 2.82 -20.04 -3.96
N VAL A 45 3.71 -19.07 -4.17
CA VAL A 45 3.93 -18.40 -5.46
C VAL A 45 5.42 -18.34 -5.77
N PRO A 46 5.88 -18.66 -6.99
CA PRO A 46 7.27 -18.48 -7.37
C PRO A 46 7.59 -16.98 -7.43
N LEU A 47 8.38 -16.49 -6.47
CA LEU A 47 8.91 -15.12 -6.44
C LEU A 47 10.44 -15.14 -6.48
N PRO A 48 11.09 -14.13 -7.07
CA PRO A 48 12.54 -13.94 -6.97
C PRO A 48 13.05 -13.99 -5.53
N ASP A 49 14.28 -14.45 -5.31
CA ASP A 49 14.92 -14.49 -3.99
C ASP A 49 15.49 -13.13 -3.52
N ASP A 50 15.27 -12.08 -4.31
CA ASP A 50 15.70 -10.71 -4.01
C ASP A 50 14.56 -9.92 -3.33
N ASP A 51 14.67 -9.78 -2.00
CA ASP A 51 13.68 -9.06 -1.18
C ASP A 51 13.67 -7.55 -1.50
N GLU A 52 14.81 -6.95 -1.82
CA GLU A 52 14.89 -5.52 -2.16
C GLU A 52 14.18 -5.25 -3.49
N LEU A 53 14.39 -6.12 -4.49
CA LEU A 53 13.66 -6.07 -5.75
C LEU A 53 12.15 -6.16 -5.54
N LEU A 54 11.68 -7.08 -4.69
CA LEU A 54 10.25 -7.23 -4.41
C LEU A 54 9.67 -6.02 -3.68
N VAL A 55 10.41 -5.43 -2.74
CA VAL A 55 10.02 -4.19 -2.07
C VAL A 55 9.95 -3.03 -3.06
N LYS A 56 10.94 -2.87 -3.95
CA LYS A 56 10.92 -1.85 -5.01
C LYS A 56 9.80 -2.08 -6.02
N ALA A 57 9.50 -3.33 -6.36
CA ALA A 57 8.38 -3.66 -7.23
C ALA A 57 7.04 -3.27 -6.60
N ASN A 58 6.84 -3.58 -5.32
CA ASN A 58 5.68 -3.12 -4.56
C ASN A 58 5.59 -1.58 -4.49
N ALA A 59 6.73 -0.90 -4.29
CA ALA A 59 6.80 0.56 -4.30
C ALA A 59 6.40 1.13 -5.68
N ALA A 60 6.86 0.52 -6.77
CA ALA A 60 6.47 0.90 -8.13
C ALA A 60 4.96 0.72 -8.37
N VAL A 61 4.35 -0.35 -7.84
CA VAL A 61 2.88 -0.54 -7.86
C VAL A 61 2.18 0.60 -7.12
N GLN A 62 2.69 1.03 -5.96
CA GLN A 62 2.12 2.16 -5.21
C GLN A 62 2.26 3.49 -5.96
N VAL A 63 3.41 3.75 -6.61
CA VAL A 63 3.62 4.94 -7.44
C VAL A 63 2.65 4.96 -8.61
N ALA A 64 2.61 3.88 -9.41
CA ALA A 64 1.76 3.78 -10.58
C ALA A 64 0.28 3.81 -10.20
N GLY A 65 -0.15 2.94 -9.27
CA GLY A 65 -1.53 2.85 -8.81
C GLY A 65 -2.01 4.14 -8.16
N GLY A 66 -1.18 4.77 -7.33
CA GLY A 66 -1.50 6.05 -6.68
C GLY A 66 -1.68 7.17 -7.69
N SER A 67 -0.78 7.27 -8.66
CA SER A 67 -0.82 8.29 -9.72
C SER A 67 -2.01 8.10 -10.64
N LEU A 68 -2.25 6.86 -11.10
CA LEU A 68 -3.40 6.53 -11.95
C LEU A 68 -4.72 6.78 -11.23
N LEU A 69 -4.83 6.38 -9.95
CA LEU A 69 -6.02 6.65 -9.14
C LEU A 69 -6.25 8.16 -8.97
N ALA A 70 -5.20 8.92 -8.67
CA ALA A 70 -5.29 10.37 -8.49
C ALA A 70 -5.76 11.09 -9.76
N LEU A 71 -5.28 10.62 -10.93
CA LEU A 71 -5.69 11.13 -12.25
C LEU A 71 -7.06 10.59 -12.70
N GLY A 72 -7.68 9.67 -11.95
CA GLY A 72 -8.95 9.05 -12.30
C GLY A 72 -8.85 8.02 -13.44
N ILE A 73 -7.65 7.52 -13.74
CA ILE A 73 -7.39 6.53 -14.80
C ILE A 73 -7.58 5.12 -14.22
N ALA A 74 -8.49 4.35 -14.84
CA ALA A 74 -8.84 2.99 -14.45
C ALA A 74 -9.02 2.81 -12.91
N PRO A 75 -9.84 3.64 -12.24
CA PRO A 75 -9.87 3.75 -10.77
C PRO A 75 -10.11 2.42 -10.06
N ARG A 76 -10.93 1.52 -10.64
CA ARG A 76 -11.15 0.17 -10.08
C ARG A 76 -9.89 -0.68 -10.08
N LEU A 77 -9.15 -0.69 -11.20
CA LEU A 77 -7.93 -1.49 -11.31
C LEU A 77 -6.84 -0.90 -10.42
N SER A 78 -6.66 0.42 -10.45
CA SER A 78 -5.71 1.14 -9.61
C SER A 78 -5.97 0.88 -8.12
N SER A 79 -7.22 0.99 -7.67
CA SER A 79 -7.61 0.68 -6.29
C SER A 79 -7.36 -0.78 -5.91
N ALA A 80 -7.68 -1.74 -6.79
CA ALA A 80 -7.46 -3.15 -6.52
C ALA A 80 -5.96 -3.48 -6.37
N ALA A 81 -5.13 -2.93 -7.26
CA ALA A 81 -3.68 -3.09 -7.18
C ALA A 81 -3.11 -2.47 -5.90
N LEU A 82 -3.53 -1.26 -5.54
CA LEU A 82 -3.12 -0.59 -4.30
C LEU A 82 -3.53 -1.39 -3.07
N ALA A 83 -4.76 -1.89 -3.00
CA ALA A 83 -5.23 -2.72 -1.90
C ALA A 83 -4.43 -4.02 -1.78
N ALA A 84 -4.20 -4.71 -2.90
CA ALA A 84 -3.39 -5.93 -2.94
C ALA A 84 -1.93 -5.69 -2.50
N SER A 85 -1.37 -4.51 -2.78
CA SER A 85 -0.04 -4.11 -2.33
C SER A 85 0.00 -3.78 -0.82
N LEU A 86 -1.03 -3.10 -0.32
CA LEU A 86 -1.03 -2.51 1.02
C LEU A 86 -1.29 -3.57 2.10
N ILE A 87 -2.15 -4.55 1.85
CA ILE A 87 -2.52 -5.57 2.83
C ILE A 87 -1.30 -6.37 3.33
N PRO A 88 -0.51 -7.05 2.47
CA PRO A 88 0.64 -7.83 2.93
C PRO A 88 1.73 -6.95 3.53
N THR A 89 1.97 -5.75 2.97
CA THR A 89 3.00 -4.83 3.48
C THR A 89 2.64 -4.25 4.84
N THR A 90 1.36 -4.03 5.11
CA THR A 90 0.87 -3.60 6.44
C THR A 90 1.02 -4.71 7.48
N ALA A 91 0.67 -5.94 7.11
CA ALA A 91 0.82 -7.09 8.00
C ALA A 91 2.30 -7.35 8.35
N ALA A 92 3.21 -7.19 7.38
CA ALA A 92 4.66 -7.33 7.61
C ALA A 92 5.25 -6.14 8.38
N GLY A 93 4.97 -4.91 7.94
CA GLY A 93 5.62 -3.70 8.45
C GLY A 93 5.11 -3.22 9.80
N HIS A 94 3.87 -3.57 10.17
CA HIS A 94 3.20 -3.03 11.36
C HIS A 94 2.54 -4.13 12.20
N ALA A 95 3.23 -5.26 12.36
CA ALA A 95 2.82 -6.39 13.20
C ALA A 95 2.87 -6.08 14.71
N PHE A 96 2.13 -5.06 15.17
CA PHE A 96 2.20 -4.56 16.54
C PHE A 96 1.91 -5.64 17.60
N TRP A 97 1.18 -6.69 17.24
CA TRP A 97 0.85 -7.83 18.11
C TRP A 97 2.07 -8.67 18.50
N THR A 98 3.21 -8.54 17.83
CA THR A 98 4.45 -9.26 18.17
C THR A 98 5.36 -8.48 19.11
N LEU A 99 5.09 -7.20 19.37
CA LEU A 99 5.95 -6.32 20.17
C LEU A 99 5.61 -6.40 21.65
N GLU A 100 6.60 -6.64 22.51
CA GLU A 100 6.41 -6.70 23.97
C GLU A 100 6.38 -5.31 24.62
N ASP A 101 7.27 -4.40 24.18
CA ASP A 101 7.33 -3.03 24.72
C ASP A 101 6.01 -2.27 24.47
N PRO A 102 5.32 -1.76 25.52
CA PRO A 102 4.04 -1.08 25.37
C PRO A 102 4.09 0.19 24.50
N ALA A 103 5.19 0.94 24.55
CA ALA A 103 5.33 2.18 23.78
C ALA A 103 5.51 1.89 22.29
N ALA A 104 6.40 0.96 21.93
CA ALA A 104 6.62 0.50 20.57
C ALA A 104 5.35 -0.15 19.98
N ARG A 105 4.66 -0.99 20.76
CA ARG A 105 3.37 -1.59 20.36
C ARG A 105 2.33 -0.51 20.04
N LYS A 106 2.21 0.53 20.87
CA LYS A 106 1.28 1.65 20.63
C LYS A 106 1.65 2.40 19.35
N ALA A 107 2.92 2.71 19.14
CA ALA A 107 3.40 3.41 17.95
C ALA A 107 3.11 2.62 16.66
N GLN A 108 3.43 1.32 16.63
CA GLN A 108 3.17 0.48 15.45
C GLN A 108 1.66 0.30 15.19
N ARG A 109 0.84 0.21 16.24
CA ARG A 109 -0.62 0.17 16.08
C ARG A 109 -1.17 1.42 15.40
N VAL A 110 -0.60 2.61 15.67
CA VAL A 110 -1.01 3.84 14.97
C VAL A 110 -0.68 3.77 13.48
N GLN A 111 0.50 3.27 13.12
CA GLN A 111 0.87 3.11 11.70
C GLN A 111 -0.03 2.09 10.99
N PHE A 112 -0.30 0.96 11.65
CA PHE A 112 -1.28 -0.01 11.17
C PHE A 112 -2.65 0.65 10.89
N GLN A 113 -3.15 1.47 11.83
CA GLN A 113 -4.43 2.16 11.67
C GLN A 113 -4.43 3.19 10.53
N LYS A 114 -3.31 3.88 10.28
CA LYS A 114 -3.19 4.76 9.11
C LYS A 114 -3.33 3.96 7.81
N ASN A 115 -2.69 2.80 7.72
CA ASN A 115 -2.82 1.93 6.55
C ASN A 115 -4.25 1.38 6.42
N VAL A 116 -4.94 1.07 7.52
CA VAL A 116 -6.37 0.69 7.47
C VAL A 116 -7.23 1.84 6.92
N ALA A 117 -6.97 3.08 7.33
CA ALA A 117 -7.68 4.24 6.79
C ALA A 117 -7.38 4.44 5.29
N MET A 118 -6.12 4.29 4.87
CA MET A 118 -5.72 4.34 3.46
C MET A 118 -6.40 3.25 2.63
N LEU A 119 -6.50 2.02 3.18
CA LEU A 119 -7.21 0.91 2.56
C LEU A 119 -8.70 1.26 2.35
N GLY A 120 -9.33 1.87 3.35
CA GLY A 120 -10.71 2.37 3.24
C GLY A 120 -10.89 3.34 2.07
N GLY A 121 -9.94 4.25 1.86
CA GLY A 121 -9.96 5.18 0.73
C GLY A 121 -9.94 4.49 -0.64
N VAL A 122 -9.05 3.51 -0.82
CA VAL A 122 -8.97 2.78 -2.11
C VAL A 122 -10.16 1.84 -2.32
N LEU A 123 -10.69 1.22 -1.27
CA LEU A 123 -11.93 0.42 -1.35
C LEU A 123 -13.13 1.27 -1.73
N PHE A 124 -13.26 2.48 -1.17
CA PHE A 124 -14.31 3.41 -1.57
C PHE A 124 -14.18 3.79 -3.05
N ALA A 125 -12.96 4.14 -3.49
CA ALA A 125 -12.69 4.46 -4.89
C ALA A 125 -12.91 3.26 -5.84
N PHE A 126 -12.69 2.03 -5.38
CA PHE A 126 -13.00 0.81 -6.14
C PHE A 126 -14.50 0.68 -6.43
N VAL A 127 -15.33 0.93 -5.41
CA VAL A 127 -16.80 0.87 -5.55
C VAL A 127 -17.31 2.05 -6.38
N ASP A 128 -16.79 3.26 -6.16
CA ASP A 128 -17.22 4.47 -6.86
C ASP A 128 -16.79 4.50 -8.34
N GLY A 129 -15.59 4.02 -8.66
CA GLY A 129 -15.01 4.05 -10.01
C GLY A 129 -15.75 3.25 -11.09
N GLY A 130 -16.86 2.58 -10.76
CA GLY A 130 -17.78 1.98 -11.72
C GLY A 130 -18.92 2.89 -12.18
N ARG A 131 -19.08 4.07 -11.57
CA ARG A 131 -20.21 5.01 -11.79
C ARG A 131 -19.89 6.20 -12.69
N ASP A 132 -18.72 6.20 -13.33
CA ASP A 132 -18.28 7.24 -14.26
C ASP A 132 -18.61 6.90 -15.73
N LYS A 133 -19.44 5.87 -15.98
CA LYS A 133 -20.07 5.57 -17.27
C LYS A 133 -21.52 6.01 -17.25
#